data_AF-A0A930MB33-F1
#
_entry.id   AF-A0A930MB33-F1
#
_cell.length_a   1.000
_cell.length_b   1.000
_cell.length_c   1.000
_cell.angle_alpha   90.00
_cell.angle_beta   90.00
_cell.angle_gamma   90.00
#
_symmetry.space_group_name_H-M   'P 1'
#
loop_
_entity.id
_entity.type
_entity.pdbx_description
1 polymer ?
#
loop_
_entity_poly.entity_id
_entity_poly.type
_entity_poly.pdbx_seq_one_letter_code
_entity_poly.pdbx_strand_id
1 'polypeptide(L)' 'MQASAAPAPNRALFQPVYRVKCYANNVKYDLILDAQSGAVLYREIDD' A
#
# COMPACT_ATOMS: atom_id res chain seq x y z
N MET A 1 -4.27 29.19 -23.08
CA MET A 1 -3.23 28.95 -22.05
C MET A 1 -3.42 27.54 -21.55
N GLN A 2 -2.64 26.58 -22.06
CA GLN A 2 -2.75 25.18 -21.69
C GLN A 2 -1.76 24.96 -20.54
N ALA A 3 -2.29 24.73 -19.33
CA ALA A 3 -1.46 24.45 -18.17
C ALA A 3 -0.76 23.10 -18.40
N SER A 4 0.55 23.18 -18.61
CA SER A 4 1.45 22.04 -18.61
C SER A 4 1.28 21.32 -17.28
N ALA A 5 0.64 20.15 -17.29
CA ALA A 5 0.59 19.28 -16.13
C ALA A 5 2.04 18.91 -15.80
N ALA A 6 2.54 19.45 -14.69
CA ALA A 6 3.85 19.08 -14.17
C ALA A 6 3.93 17.55 -14.08
N PRO A 7 5.08 16.93 -14.43
CA PRO A 7 5.25 15.50 -14.17
C PRO A 7 5.01 15.29 -12.68
N ALA A 8 4.09 14.37 -12.35
CA ALA A 8 3.75 14.06 -10.97
C ALA A 8 5.04 13.82 -10.18
N PRO A 9 5.24 14.49 -9.03
CA PRO A 9 6.49 14.43 -8.31
C PRO A 9 6.81 12.98 -7.96
N ASN A 10 7.80 12.44 -8.66
CA ASN A 10 8.77 11.46 -8.23
C ASN A 10 8.23 10.53 -7.11
N ARG A 11 7.24 9.69 -7.42
CA ARG A 11 6.61 8.74 -6.48
C ARG A 11 7.53 7.57 -6.09
N ALA A 12 8.85 7.78 -6.12
CA ALA A 12 9.86 6.73 -6.21
C ALA A 12 11.10 6.95 -5.30
N LEU A 13 10.96 7.62 -4.15
CA LEU A 13 11.99 7.52 -3.10
C LEU A 13 11.47 6.93 -1.79
N PHE A 14 10.18 7.06 -1.49
CA PHE A 14 9.58 6.44 -0.32
C PHE A 14 8.08 6.25 -0.56
N GLN A 15 7.63 5.00 -0.68
CA GLN A 15 6.19 4.70 -0.72
C GLN A 15 5.77 4.32 0.71
N PRO A 16 5.07 5.21 1.44
CA PRO A 16 4.63 4.89 2.78
C PRO A 16 3.59 3.77 2.71
N VAL A 17 3.80 2.71 3.48
CA VAL A 17 2.92 1.55 3.54
C VAL A 17 2.59 1.20 4.98
N TYR A 18 1.36 0.74 5.20
CA TYR A 18 0.98 0.10 6.45
C TYR A 18 1.18 -1.40 6.33
N ARG A 19 1.93 -1.97 7.27
CA ARG A 19 2.05 -3.41 7.41
C ARG A 19 1.14 -3.87 8.53
N VAL A 20 0.07 -4.54 8.17
CA VAL A 20 -0.93 -5.04 9.11
C VAL A 20 -0.72 -6.54 9.26
N LYS A 21 -0.57 -6.98 10.51
CA LYS A 21 -0.55 -8.40 10.86
C LYS A 21 -1.78 -8.69 11.71
N CYS A 22 -2.67 -9.53 11.23
CA CYS A 22 -3.84 -9.94 11.97
C CYS A 22 -3.98 -11.46 11.97
N TYR A 23 -4.66 -11.97 12.99
CA TYR A 23 -4.96 -13.38 13.14
C TYR A 23 -6.48 -13.53 13.19
N ALA A 24 -7.03 -14.38 12.34
CA ALA A 24 -8.46 -14.66 12.30
C ALA A 24 -8.66 -16.15 12.02
N ASN A 25 -9.51 -16.82 12.82
CA ASN A 25 -9.79 -18.26 12.69
C ASN A 25 -8.52 -19.12 12.66
N ASN A 26 -7.54 -18.83 13.53
CA ASN A 26 -6.21 -19.46 13.59
C ASN A 26 -5.31 -19.24 12.37
N VAL A 27 -5.77 -18.50 11.36
CA VAL A 27 -4.99 -18.15 10.17
C VAL A 27 -4.33 -16.79 10.37
N LYS A 28 -3.05 -16.67 10.00
CA LYS A 28 -2.31 -15.41 10.04
C LYS A 28 -2.41 -14.71 8.69
N TYR A 29 -2.68 -13.42 8.74
CA TYR A 29 -2.75 -12.56 7.56
C TYR A 29 -1.70 -11.46 7.68
N ASP A 30 -0.79 -11.42 6.71
CA ASP A 30 0.17 -10.35 6.54
C ASP A 30 -0.26 -9.51 5.32
N LEU A 31 -0.75 -8.30 5.59
CA LEU A 31 -1.26 -7.36 4.60
C LEU A 31 -0.32 -6.17 4.49
N ILE A 32 -0.03 -5.73 3.26
CA ILE A 32 0.63 -4.45 3.00
C ILE A 32 -0.38 -3.57 2.29
N LEU A 33 -0.65 -2.40 2.88
CA LEU A 33 -1.56 -1.41 2.33
C LEU A 33 -0.79 -0.13 1.97
N ASP A 34 -1.18 0.49 0.87
CA ASP A 34 -0.72 1.81 0.48
C ASP A 34 -1.24 2.85 1.48
N ALA A 35 -0.37 3.62 2.12
CA ALA A 35 -0.78 4.56 3.16
C ALA A 35 -1.47 5.81 2.60
N GLN A 36 -1.43 6.05 1.28
CA GLN A 36 -2.05 7.22 0.65
C GLN A 36 -3.51 6.96 0.27
N SER A 37 -3.78 5.79 -0.30
CA SER A 37 -5.09 5.41 -0.85
C SER A 37 -5.80 4.34 -0.03
N GLY A 38 -5.08 3.61 0.84
CA GLY A 38 -5.60 2.44 1.54
C GLY A 38 -5.72 1.19 0.65
N ALA A 39 -5.24 1.24 -0.59
CA ALA A 39 -5.24 0.09 -1.49
C ALA A 39 -4.39 -1.04 -0.93
N VAL A 40 -4.88 -2.28 -1.04
CA VAL A 40 -4.09 -3.46 -0.66
C VAL A 40 -3.06 -3.73 -1.76
N LEU A 41 -1.78 -3.61 -1.41
CA LEU A 41 -0.65 -3.88 -2.30
C LEU A 41 -0.21 -5.34 -2.24
N TYR A 42 -0.33 -5.95 -1.05
CA TYR A 42 0.08 -7.34 -0.83
C TYR A 42 -0.79 -8.01 0.23
N ARG A 43 -1.01 -9.31 0.06
CA ARG A 43 -1.70 -10.18 1.00
C ARG A 43 -1.03 -11.55 1.00
N GLU A 44 -0.56 -11.96 2.16
CA GLU A 44 -0.10 -13.32 2.45
C GLU A 44 -0.95 -13.91 3.55
N ILE A 45 -1.19 -15.21 3.42
CA ILE A 45 -2.02 -16.00 4.33
C ILE A 45 -1.18 -17.21 4.70
N ASP A 46 -0.87 -17.36 5.98
CA ASP A 46 -0.25 -18.57 6.52
C ASP A 46 -1.36 -19.40 7.19
N ASP A 47 -1.58 -20.62 6.69
CA ASP A 47 -2.50 -21.64 7.24
C ASP A 47 -1.84 -22.45 8.36
#